data_AF-A0A934L371-F1
#
_entry.id   AF-A0A934L371-F1
#
_cell.length_a   1.000
_cell.length_b   1.000
_cell.length_c   1.000
_cell.angle_alpha   90.00
_cell.angle_beta   90.00
_cell.angle_gamma   90.00
#
_symmetry.space_group_name_H-M   'P 1'
#
loop_
_entity.id
_entity.type
_entity.pdbx_description
1 polymer ?
#
loop_
_entity_poly.entity_id
_entity_poly.type
_entity_poly.pdbx_seq_one_letter_code
_entity_poly.pdbx_strand_id
1 'polypeptide(L)'
;MDTPLHGQEEKPDRHIDGPIIVYQMGKVGSRSVFETLEKLNLGIPVYHCHVLHDLDKIAEQLKKQFDNPFDSLAVVRQGKDLRKLIDEAPAKPWHVVSLVRDPIAQTISRFFQSIEEVIPNAGRRFKDGALNVEDLFSAFEKKWILNDPALIWFDNQFKPVFDIDVYERPFPCAKGYDIFRKGRFSLLLFRLEDLDGCAPQAFEEFFGLADFKLMKANEAANKWYQGLYKEFISKIDLSKDYLDKVYGSKFSRHFYTKLEINAFRAKWTRKPAVGASSAGVNKAADLKSGGLERKDSEIAGLRKMIDAKEREIAALRNSLSWKVTAPLRAVGGIFMK
;
A
#
# COMPACT_ATOMS: atom_id res chain seq x y z
N MET A 1 55.01 -24.80 -5.09
CA MET A 1 53.89 -25.01 -4.14
C MET A 1 52.91 -23.90 -4.45
N ASP A 2 52.05 -24.15 -5.43
CA ASP A 2 51.06 -23.18 -5.87
C ASP A 2 49.74 -23.51 -5.18
N THR A 3 49.25 -22.56 -4.39
CA THR A 3 47.93 -22.62 -3.79
C THR A 3 47.05 -21.64 -4.55
N PRO A 4 46.01 -22.08 -5.28
CA PRO A 4 44.92 -21.21 -5.65
C PRO A 4 43.84 -21.32 -4.57
N LEU A 5 43.81 -20.36 -3.65
CA LEU A 5 42.61 -20.05 -2.87
C LEU A 5 41.81 -19.01 -3.67
N HIS A 6 40.98 -19.49 -4.58
CA HIS A 6 39.76 -18.79 -4.98
C HIS A 6 38.61 -19.73 -4.68
N GLY A 7 38.11 -19.63 -3.45
CA GLY A 7 36.78 -20.13 -3.13
C GLY A 7 35.79 -19.38 -4.01
N GLN A 8 35.29 -20.04 -5.03
CA GLN A 8 34.01 -19.66 -5.61
C GLN A 8 33.00 -19.90 -4.49
N GLU A 9 32.47 -18.84 -3.89
CA GLU A 9 31.22 -18.95 -3.16
C GLU A 9 30.20 -19.55 -4.14
N GLU A 10 29.87 -20.83 -3.96
CA GLU A 10 28.75 -21.45 -4.65
C GLU A 10 27.54 -20.56 -4.39
N LYS A 11 27.02 -19.91 -5.45
CA LYS A 11 25.76 -19.20 -5.34
C LYS A 11 24.73 -20.26 -4.90
N PRO A 12 24.00 -20.04 -3.79
CA PRO A 12 22.98 -20.98 -3.35
C PRO A 12 22.02 -21.25 -4.52
N ASP A 13 21.51 -22.48 -4.60
CA ASP A 13 20.54 -22.89 -5.62
C ASP A 13 19.31 -21.96 -5.52
N ARG A 14 19.19 -21.03 -6.47
CA ARG A 14 18.15 -20.00 -6.48
C ARG A 14 17.13 -20.37 -7.54
N HIS A 15 15.88 -20.49 -7.13
CA HIS A 15 14.74 -20.70 -8.04
C HIS A 15 14.25 -19.37 -8.65
N ILE A 16 15.19 -18.56 -9.16
CA ILE A 16 14.91 -17.24 -9.75
C ILE A 16 15.51 -17.17 -11.15
N ASP A 17 14.69 -17.46 -12.16
CA ASP A 17 15.08 -17.48 -13.58
C ASP A 17 14.43 -16.33 -14.39
N GLY A 18 13.60 -15.51 -13.73
CA GLY A 18 12.87 -14.40 -14.33
C GLY A 18 12.80 -13.15 -13.44
N PRO A 19 12.27 -12.04 -13.97
CA PRO A 19 12.08 -10.82 -13.18
C PRO A 19 11.01 -11.03 -12.10
N ILE A 20 11.13 -10.29 -11.00
CA ILE A 20 10.16 -10.33 -9.92
C ILE A 20 9.19 -9.15 -10.05
N ILE A 21 7.90 -9.40 -9.83
CA ILE A 21 6.87 -8.38 -9.72
C ILE A 21 6.24 -8.47 -8.34
N VAL A 22 6.41 -7.44 -7.53
CA VAL A 22 5.57 -7.22 -6.35
C VAL A 22 4.26 -6.59 -6.85
N TYR A 23 3.24 -7.42 -7.06
CA TYR A 23 1.95 -7.04 -7.65
C TYR A 23 0.76 -7.31 -6.73
N GLN A 24 0.01 -6.26 -6.41
CA GLN A 24 -0.99 -6.32 -5.34
C GLN A 24 -1.95 -5.13 -5.39
N MET A 25 -3.13 -5.30 -4.79
CA MET A 25 -3.98 -4.17 -4.45
C MET A 25 -3.26 -3.19 -3.51
N GLY A 26 -3.62 -1.91 -3.55
CA GLY A 26 -3.02 -0.91 -2.65
C GLY A 26 -3.16 -1.28 -1.17
N LYS A 27 -2.26 -0.75 -0.33
CA LYS A 27 -2.38 -0.73 1.15
C LYS A 27 -2.36 -2.09 1.88
N VAL A 28 -1.69 -3.08 1.29
CA VAL A 28 -1.43 -4.41 1.88
C VAL A 28 -0.01 -4.58 2.45
N GLY A 29 0.74 -3.49 2.65
CA GLY A 29 2.09 -3.56 3.24
C GLY A 29 3.19 -4.04 2.29
N SER A 30 2.94 -4.05 0.97
CA SER A 30 3.90 -4.56 -0.03
C SER A 30 5.21 -3.79 -0.17
N ARG A 31 5.29 -2.57 0.36
CA ARG A 31 6.51 -1.75 0.28
C ARG A 31 7.69 -2.39 1.00
N SER A 32 7.45 -2.99 2.18
CA SER A 32 8.48 -3.73 2.93
C SER A 32 9.06 -4.88 2.11
N VAL A 33 8.20 -5.63 1.41
CA VAL A 33 8.62 -6.75 0.55
C VAL A 33 9.44 -6.25 -0.63
N PHE A 34 8.96 -5.23 -1.33
CA PHE A 34 9.66 -4.63 -2.46
C PHE A 34 11.04 -4.10 -2.08
N GLU A 35 11.13 -3.28 -1.02
CA GLU A 35 12.41 -2.71 -0.58
C GLU A 35 13.39 -3.76 -0.08
N THR A 36 12.89 -4.85 0.51
CA THR A 36 13.73 -5.99 0.89
C THR A 36 14.33 -6.66 -0.35
N LEU A 37 13.50 -6.98 -1.34
CA LEU A 37 13.94 -7.64 -2.58
C LEU A 37 14.91 -6.78 -3.40
N GLU A 38 14.70 -5.46 -3.48
CA GLU A 38 15.65 -4.56 -4.14
C GLU A 38 17.01 -4.55 -3.45
N LYS A 39 17.02 -4.50 -2.11
CA LYS A 39 18.27 -4.46 -1.33
C LYS A 39 19.06 -5.75 -1.37
N LEU A 40 18.42 -6.90 -1.63
CA LEU A 40 19.11 -8.16 -1.84
C LEU A 40 19.95 -8.17 -3.13
N ASN A 41 19.75 -7.19 -4.03
CA ASN A 41 20.54 -7.01 -5.25
C ASN A 41 20.74 -8.32 -6.04
N LEU A 42 19.62 -9.00 -6.33
CA LEU A 42 19.62 -10.36 -6.89
C LEU A 42 20.13 -10.45 -8.34
N GLY A 43 20.54 -9.33 -8.95
CA GLY A 43 21.00 -9.28 -10.34
C GLY A 43 19.87 -9.38 -11.38
N ILE A 44 18.62 -9.32 -10.93
CA ILE A 44 17.41 -9.35 -11.75
C ILE A 44 16.52 -8.13 -11.46
N PRO A 45 15.69 -7.69 -12.42
CA PRO A 45 14.77 -6.59 -12.18
C PRO A 45 13.69 -6.98 -11.16
N VAL A 46 13.38 -6.05 -10.26
CA VAL A 46 12.24 -6.13 -9.33
C VAL A 46 11.30 -4.97 -9.65
N TYR A 47 10.04 -5.26 -9.92
CA TYR A 47 9.02 -4.27 -10.20
C TYR A 47 8.01 -4.18 -9.05
N HIS A 48 7.38 -3.02 -8.88
CA HIS A 48 6.29 -2.82 -7.93
C HIS A 48 5.14 -2.12 -8.62
N CYS A 49 3.95 -2.74 -8.64
CA CYS A 49 2.79 -2.16 -9.32
C CYS A 49 1.47 -2.57 -8.67
N HIS A 50 0.38 -1.88 -9.05
CA HIS A 50 -0.96 -2.06 -8.46
C HIS A 50 -2.06 -2.43 -9.44
N VAL A 51 -1.85 -2.16 -10.74
CA VAL A 51 -2.80 -2.44 -11.83
C VAL A 51 -2.03 -2.91 -13.07
N LEU A 52 -2.56 -3.92 -13.75
CA LEU A 52 -2.01 -4.47 -15.00
C LEU A 52 -3.08 -4.84 -16.03
N HIS A 53 -4.36 -4.69 -15.71
CA HIS A 53 -5.48 -5.04 -16.58
C HIS A 53 -6.48 -3.87 -16.67
N ASP A 54 -7.18 -3.75 -17.80
CA ASP A 54 -8.15 -2.67 -18.06
C ASP A 54 -7.59 -1.25 -17.84
N LEU A 55 -6.30 -1.05 -18.13
CA LEU A 55 -5.56 0.17 -17.77
C LEU A 55 -6.15 1.44 -18.41
N ASP A 56 -6.60 1.36 -19.66
CA ASP A 56 -7.25 2.50 -20.34
C ASP A 56 -8.59 2.87 -19.70
N LYS A 57 -9.42 1.87 -19.39
CA LYS A 57 -10.69 2.07 -18.70
C LYS A 57 -10.49 2.67 -17.31
N ILE A 58 -9.47 2.22 -16.57
CA ILE A 58 -9.11 2.80 -15.27
C ILE A 58 -8.70 4.28 -15.46
N ALA A 59 -7.85 4.59 -16.44
CA ALA A 59 -7.45 5.98 -16.70
C ALA A 59 -8.64 6.89 -17.04
N GLU A 60 -9.58 6.41 -17.84
CA GLU A 60 -10.81 7.16 -18.17
C GLU A 60 -11.69 7.40 -16.95
N GLN A 61 -11.86 6.40 -16.08
CA GLN A 61 -12.62 6.53 -14.84
C GLN A 61 -12.00 7.55 -13.90
N LEU A 62 -10.67 7.50 -13.71
CA LEU A 62 -9.95 8.44 -12.86
C LEU A 62 -10.12 9.90 -13.33
N LYS A 63 -10.07 10.15 -14.64
CA LYS A 63 -10.29 11.48 -15.24
C LYS A 63 -11.72 12.01 -15.05
N LYS A 64 -12.70 11.12 -14.92
CA LYS A 64 -14.10 11.49 -14.63
C LYS A 64 -14.33 11.72 -13.13
N GLN A 65 -13.59 11.00 -12.28
CA GLN A 65 -13.80 11.00 -10.84
C GLN A 65 -13.06 12.13 -10.13
N PHE A 66 -11.88 12.54 -10.62
CA PHE A 66 -11.04 13.53 -9.94
C PHE A 66 -10.66 14.67 -10.87
N ASP A 67 -10.66 15.90 -10.34
CA ASP A 67 -10.30 17.11 -11.08
C ASP A 67 -8.81 17.13 -11.48
N ASN A 68 -7.94 16.51 -10.66
CA ASN A 68 -6.51 16.39 -10.94
C ASN A 68 -5.98 14.98 -10.57
N PRO A 69 -6.21 13.96 -11.42
CA PRO A 69 -5.84 12.57 -11.14
C PRO A 69 -4.36 12.27 -11.40
N PHE A 70 -3.45 13.24 -11.31
CA PHE A 70 -2.05 13.09 -11.74
C PHE A 70 -1.36 11.86 -11.12
N ASP A 71 -1.40 11.72 -9.80
CA ASP A 71 -0.76 10.60 -9.08
C ASP A 71 -1.42 9.27 -9.43
N SER A 72 -2.75 9.23 -9.50
CA SER A 72 -3.50 8.03 -9.87
C SER A 72 -3.22 7.60 -11.32
N LEU A 73 -3.04 8.55 -12.24
CA LEU A 73 -2.65 8.27 -13.64
C LEU A 73 -1.19 7.83 -13.76
N ALA A 74 -0.29 8.27 -12.87
CA ALA A 74 1.08 7.79 -12.82
C ALA A 74 1.12 6.29 -12.51
N VAL A 75 0.29 5.82 -11.59
CA VAL A 75 0.13 4.38 -11.29
C VAL A 75 -0.34 3.59 -12.52
N VAL A 76 -1.29 4.14 -13.29
CA VAL A 76 -1.74 3.49 -14.54
C VAL A 76 -0.62 3.44 -15.57
N ARG A 77 0.17 4.50 -15.71
CA ARG A 77 1.31 4.54 -16.66
C ARG A 77 2.35 3.48 -16.31
N GLN A 78 2.71 3.36 -15.04
CA GLN A 78 3.62 2.31 -14.56
C GLN A 78 3.07 0.92 -14.90
N GLY A 79 1.77 0.70 -14.71
CA GLY A 79 1.10 -0.54 -15.11
C GLY A 79 1.20 -0.81 -16.62
N LYS A 80 1.04 0.22 -17.46
CA LYS A 80 1.16 0.09 -18.93
C LYS A 80 2.58 -0.29 -19.35
N ASP A 81 3.58 0.39 -18.80
CA ASP A 81 4.98 0.14 -19.12
C ASP A 81 5.38 -1.29 -18.75
N LEU A 82 4.98 -1.75 -17.55
CA LEU A 82 5.25 -3.13 -17.13
C LEU A 82 4.43 -4.15 -17.93
N ARG A 83 3.16 -3.87 -18.22
CA ARG A 83 2.32 -4.78 -19.01
C ARG A 83 2.92 -5.02 -20.40
N LYS A 84 3.42 -3.96 -21.03
CA LYS A 84 4.15 -4.04 -22.30
C LYS A 84 5.37 -4.98 -22.20
N LEU A 85 6.20 -4.85 -21.17
CA LEU A 85 7.35 -5.74 -20.95
C LEU A 85 6.93 -7.22 -20.76
N ILE A 86 5.82 -7.46 -20.07
CA ILE A 86 5.28 -8.80 -19.86
C ILE A 86 4.82 -9.40 -21.21
N ASP A 87 4.08 -8.63 -22.01
CA ASP A 87 3.48 -9.09 -23.27
C ASP A 87 4.52 -9.28 -24.38
N GLU A 88 5.55 -8.42 -24.45
CA GLU A 88 6.64 -8.52 -25.44
C GLU A 88 7.63 -9.67 -25.15
N ALA A 89 7.51 -10.32 -23.99
CA ALA A 89 8.39 -11.42 -23.56
C ALA A 89 7.60 -12.71 -23.25
N PRO A 90 6.90 -13.32 -24.23
CA PRO A 90 5.93 -14.40 -23.99
C PRO A 90 6.56 -15.72 -23.52
N ALA A 91 7.85 -15.95 -23.78
CA ALA A 91 8.57 -17.13 -23.29
C ALA A 91 9.30 -16.89 -21.97
N LYS A 92 9.39 -15.64 -21.50
CA LYS A 92 10.16 -15.30 -20.30
C LYS A 92 9.38 -15.72 -19.05
N PRO A 93 10.00 -16.45 -18.10
CA PRO A 93 9.45 -16.65 -16.77
C PRO A 93 9.30 -15.34 -16.01
N TRP A 94 8.26 -15.23 -15.18
CA TRP A 94 8.06 -14.12 -14.27
C TRP A 94 7.58 -14.64 -12.92
N HIS A 95 8.12 -14.05 -11.86
CA HIS A 95 7.75 -14.42 -10.51
C HIS A 95 7.00 -13.28 -9.85
N VAL A 96 5.82 -13.57 -9.33
CA VAL A 96 4.93 -12.60 -8.73
C VAL A 96 4.92 -12.80 -7.22
N VAL A 97 5.07 -11.72 -6.46
CA VAL A 97 4.79 -11.70 -5.02
C VAL A 97 3.59 -10.80 -4.79
N SER A 98 2.53 -11.36 -4.22
CA SER A 98 1.29 -10.65 -3.93
C SER A 98 0.90 -10.77 -2.47
N LEU A 99 0.06 -9.84 -2.00
CA LEU A 99 -0.36 -9.79 -0.61
C LEU A 99 -1.85 -9.44 -0.51
N VAL A 100 -2.50 -10.01 0.49
CA VAL A 100 -3.83 -9.63 0.98
C VAL A 100 -3.74 -9.05 2.39
N ARG A 101 -4.82 -8.41 2.82
CA ARG A 101 -4.99 -7.83 4.15
C ARG A 101 -6.47 -7.82 4.49
N ASP A 102 -6.82 -7.76 5.78
CA ASP A 102 -8.18 -7.47 6.25
C ASP A 102 -8.79 -6.36 5.37
N PRO A 103 -9.84 -6.66 4.59
CA PRO A 103 -10.34 -5.75 3.56
C PRO A 103 -10.82 -4.41 4.14
N ILE A 104 -11.34 -4.40 5.38
CA ILE A 104 -11.75 -3.15 6.03
C ILE A 104 -10.52 -2.33 6.43
N ALA A 105 -9.51 -2.97 7.03
CA ALA A 105 -8.25 -2.30 7.36
C ALA A 105 -7.57 -1.70 6.12
N GLN A 106 -7.60 -2.43 5.00
CA GLN A 106 -7.11 -1.99 3.71
C GLN A 106 -7.90 -0.77 3.22
N THR A 107 -9.24 -0.85 3.25
CA THR A 107 -10.14 0.18 2.74
C THR A 107 -10.01 1.48 3.53
N ILE A 108 -9.90 1.41 4.86
CA ILE A 108 -9.62 2.58 5.71
C ILE A 108 -8.22 3.14 5.38
N SER A 109 -7.21 2.28 5.25
CA SER A 109 -5.86 2.74 4.92
C SER A 109 -5.80 3.44 3.55
N ARG A 110 -6.62 3.02 2.59
CA ARG A 110 -6.75 3.65 1.28
C ARG A 110 -7.48 4.99 1.40
N PHE A 111 -8.55 5.07 2.20
CA PHE A 111 -9.28 6.31 2.46
C PHE A 111 -8.35 7.41 2.98
N PHE A 112 -7.53 7.10 3.97
CA PHE A 112 -6.57 8.06 4.53
C PHE A 112 -5.44 8.41 3.56
N GLN A 113 -5.05 7.50 2.66
CA GLN A 113 -4.07 7.80 1.62
C GLN A 113 -4.60 8.84 0.62
N SER A 114 -5.90 8.79 0.32
CA SER A 114 -6.59 9.66 -0.63
C SER A 114 -7.46 10.74 0.05
N ILE A 115 -7.24 11.02 1.33
CA ILE A 115 -8.16 11.85 2.12
C ILE A 115 -8.37 13.25 1.54
N GLU A 116 -7.33 13.87 0.97
CA GLU A 116 -7.40 15.17 0.29
C GLU A 116 -8.21 15.13 -1.02
N GLU A 117 -8.25 13.96 -1.69
CA GLU A 117 -9.08 13.76 -2.89
C GLU A 117 -10.56 13.57 -2.53
N VAL A 118 -10.87 13.11 -1.31
CA VAL A 118 -12.24 12.90 -0.83
C VAL A 118 -12.79 14.13 -0.09
N ILE A 119 -11.91 14.82 0.64
CA ILE A 119 -12.19 16.00 1.45
C ILE A 119 -11.13 17.05 1.09
N PRO A 120 -11.50 18.06 0.29
CA PRO A 120 -10.56 19.11 -0.11
C PRO A 120 -9.97 19.85 1.10
N ASN A 121 -8.65 20.04 1.09
CA ASN A 121 -7.87 20.72 2.13
C ASN A 121 -8.00 20.07 3.52
N ALA A 122 -8.13 18.74 3.58
CA ALA A 122 -8.37 18.00 4.81
C ALA A 122 -7.33 18.32 5.90
N GLY A 123 -6.05 18.41 5.54
CA GLY A 123 -4.97 18.70 6.48
C GLY A 123 -5.02 20.11 7.06
N ARG A 124 -5.37 21.10 6.24
CA ARG A 124 -5.57 22.47 6.72
C ARG A 124 -6.80 22.56 7.60
N ARG A 125 -7.93 22.01 7.15
CA ARG A 125 -9.19 22.03 7.89
C ARG A 125 -9.07 21.33 9.24
N PHE A 126 -8.33 20.24 9.33
CA PHE A 126 -8.08 19.57 10.61
C PHE A 126 -7.27 20.45 11.57
N LYS A 127 -6.17 21.05 11.09
CA LYS A 127 -5.35 21.96 11.91
C LYS A 127 -6.14 23.16 12.43
N ASP A 128 -7.05 23.68 11.61
CA ASP A 128 -7.89 24.83 11.94
C ASP A 128 -9.16 24.44 12.74
N GLY A 129 -9.35 23.14 13.08
CA GLY A 129 -10.51 22.64 13.82
C GLY A 129 -11.82 22.54 12.99
N ALA A 130 -11.76 22.80 11.69
CA ALA A 130 -12.86 22.79 10.74
C ALA A 130 -13.12 21.43 10.05
N LEU A 131 -12.37 20.39 10.45
CA LEU A 131 -12.61 19.00 10.09
C LEU A 131 -12.57 18.16 11.35
N ASN A 132 -13.66 17.47 11.65
CA ASN A 132 -13.75 16.57 12.79
C ASN A 132 -13.93 15.11 12.34
N VAL A 133 -13.98 14.19 13.30
CA VAL A 133 -14.13 12.75 13.01
C VAL A 133 -15.48 12.38 12.37
N GLU A 134 -16.56 13.11 12.68
CA GLU A 134 -17.88 12.86 12.09
C GLU A 134 -17.92 13.20 10.60
N ASP A 135 -17.21 14.25 10.19
CA ASP A 135 -17.01 14.56 8.78
C ASP A 135 -16.27 13.42 8.06
N LEU A 136 -15.29 12.80 8.72
CA LEU A 136 -14.56 11.65 8.18
C LEU A 136 -15.47 10.43 8.06
N PHE A 137 -16.30 10.13 9.06
CA PHE A 137 -17.26 9.02 8.98
C PHE A 137 -18.25 9.23 7.85
N SER A 138 -18.86 10.41 7.76
CA SER A 138 -19.79 10.77 6.69
C SER A 138 -19.14 10.63 5.31
N ALA A 139 -17.89 11.09 5.15
CA ALA A 139 -17.15 10.94 3.90
C ALA A 139 -16.82 9.47 3.59
N PHE A 140 -16.39 8.70 4.58
CA PHE A 140 -16.07 7.28 4.44
C PHE A 140 -17.30 6.48 4.01
N GLU A 141 -18.43 6.65 4.69
CA GLU A 141 -19.65 5.91 4.41
C GLU A 141 -20.29 6.30 3.08
N LYS A 142 -20.42 7.61 2.82
CA LYS A 142 -21.20 8.11 1.68
C LYS A 142 -20.40 8.19 0.38
N LYS A 143 -19.08 8.31 0.46
CA LYS A 143 -18.23 8.52 -0.73
C LYS A 143 -17.26 7.39 -0.99
N TRP A 144 -16.90 6.59 0.01
CA TRP A 144 -15.76 5.66 -0.11
C TRP A 144 -16.15 4.18 -0.17
N ILE A 145 -16.97 3.70 0.76
CA ILE A 145 -17.22 2.25 0.94
C ILE A 145 -18.29 1.65 0.02
N LEU A 146 -18.90 2.46 -0.84
CA LEU A 146 -19.97 2.01 -1.75
C LEU A 146 -19.47 0.90 -2.70
N ASN A 147 -18.24 1.04 -3.19
CA ASN A 147 -17.55 0.07 -4.03
C ASN A 147 -16.16 -0.22 -3.46
N ASP A 148 -15.96 -1.43 -2.94
CA ASP A 148 -14.66 -1.86 -2.44
C ASP A 148 -13.90 -2.66 -3.51
N PRO A 149 -12.93 -2.03 -4.22
CA PRO A 149 -12.21 -2.70 -5.30
C PRO A 149 -11.32 -3.84 -4.79
N ALA A 150 -10.98 -3.90 -3.49
CA ALA A 150 -10.14 -4.96 -2.94
C ALA A 150 -10.81 -6.34 -3.08
N LEU A 151 -12.14 -6.40 -2.89
CA LEU A 151 -12.90 -7.67 -2.87
C LEU A 151 -12.93 -8.39 -4.21
N ILE A 152 -12.76 -7.67 -5.32
CA ILE A 152 -12.80 -8.19 -6.68
C ILE A 152 -11.46 -8.05 -7.41
N TRP A 153 -10.41 -7.61 -6.71
CA TRP A 153 -9.13 -7.26 -7.33
C TRP A 153 -8.48 -8.48 -8.01
N PHE A 154 -8.44 -9.65 -7.37
CA PHE A 154 -7.86 -10.84 -8.00
C PHE A 154 -8.60 -11.26 -9.27
N ASP A 155 -9.93 -11.20 -9.27
CA ASP A 155 -10.73 -11.55 -10.44
C ASP A 155 -10.54 -10.53 -11.59
N ASN A 156 -10.40 -9.24 -11.28
CA ASN A 156 -10.35 -8.17 -12.28
C ASN A 156 -8.94 -7.75 -12.74
N GLN A 157 -7.92 -7.95 -11.90
CA GLN A 157 -6.57 -7.42 -12.08
C GLN A 157 -5.51 -8.50 -12.09
N PHE A 158 -5.75 -9.66 -11.46
CA PHE A 158 -4.75 -10.71 -11.35
C PHE A 158 -4.98 -11.83 -12.36
N LYS A 159 -6.14 -12.50 -12.27
CA LYS A 159 -6.49 -13.65 -13.10
C LYS A 159 -6.40 -13.35 -14.61
N PRO A 160 -6.87 -12.20 -15.14
CA PRO A 160 -6.77 -11.90 -16.58
C PRO A 160 -5.34 -11.69 -17.09
N VAL A 161 -4.37 -11.47 -16.21
CA VAL A 161 -2.96 -11.19 -16.57
C VAL A 161 -2.12 -12.45 -16.47
N PHE A 162 -2.28 -13.19 -15.38
CA PHE A 162 -1.42 -14.33 -15.05
C PHE A 162 -2.08 -15.69 -15.28
N ASP A 163 -3.39 -15.70 -15.58
CA ASP A 163 -4.22 -16.91 -15.70
C ASP A 163 -4.23 -17.77 -14.40
N ILE A 164 -3.82 -17.20 -13.26
CA ILE A 164 -3.86 -17.88 -11.96
C ILE A 164 -5.14 -17.49 -11.23
N ASP A 165 -5.97 -18.49 -10.89
CA ASP A 165 -7.13 -18.31 -10.04
C ASP A 165 -6.76 -18.64 -8.59
N VAL A 166 -6.48 -17.61 -7.80
CA VAL A 166 -6.11 -17.77 -6.38
C VAL A 166 -7.20 -18.47 -5.56
N TYR A 167 -8.44 -18.49 -6.05
CA TYR A 167 -9.58 -19.08 -5.36
C TYR A 167 -9.83 -20.56 -5.71
N GLU A 168 -9.05 -21.14 -6.61
CA GLU A 168 -9.27 -22.51 -7.12
C GLU A 168 -9.11 -23.59 -6.05
N ARG A 169 -8.37 -23.30 -4.98
CA ARG A 169 -8.14 -24.20 -3.85
C ARG A 169 -8.15 -23.42 -2.52
N PRO A 170 -8.45 -24.05 -1.38
CA PRO A 170 -8.46 -23.36 -0.09
C PRO A 170 -7.11 -22.71 0.24
N PHE A 171 -7.13 -21.47 0.75
CA PHE A 171 -5.91 -20.83 1.24
C PHE A 171 -5.45 -21.48 2.55
N PRO A 172 -4.15 -21.86 2.67
CA PRO A 172 -3.61 -22.50 3.86
C PRO A 172 -3.39 -21.48 4.99
N CYS A 173 -4.48 -21.07 5.65
CA CYS A 173 -4.48 -20.01 6.67
C CYS A 173 -3.46 -20.25 7.80
N ALA A 174 -3.23 -21.50 8.21
CA ALA A 174 -2.24 -21.83 9.24
C ALA A 174 -0.78 -21.63 8.78
N LYS A 175 -0.53 -21.74 7.46
CA LYS A 175 0.78 -21.50 6.83
C LYS A 175 1.01 -20.01 6.56
N GLY A 176 -0.06 -19.26 6.30
CA GLY A 176 -0.03 -17.81 6.06
C GLY A 176 0.38 -17.39 4.64
N TYR A 177 0.78 -18.34 3.79
CA TYR A 177 1.10 -18.12 2.39
C TYR A 177 0.77 -19.33 1.50
N ASP A 178 0.55 -19.08 0.21
CA ASP A 178 0.39 -20.11 -0.82
C ASP A 178 1.28 -19.83 -2.04
N ILE A 179 1.63 -20.88 -2.78
CA ILE A 179 2.48 -20.83 -3.97
C ILE A 179 1.77 -21.46 -5.17
N PHE A 180 1.60 -20.68 -6.24
CA PHE A 180 1.04 -21.12 -7.51
C PHE A 180 2.11 -21.14 -8.59
N ARG A 181 1.98 -22.06 -9.53
CA ARG A 181 2.82 -22.14 -10.74
C ARG A 181 1.91 -22.45 -11.92
N LYS A 182 1.92 -21.59 -12.94
CA LYS A 182 1.12 -21.77 -14.16
C LYS A 182 1.84 -21.19 -15.37
N GLY A 183 2.22 -22.07 -16.30
CA GLY A 183 2.99 -21.68 -17.49
C GLY A 183 4.27 -20.94 -17.09
N ARG A 184 4.45 -19.75 -17.65
CA ARG A 184 5.61 -18.88 -17.38
C ARG A 184 5.49 -18.03 -16.11
N PHE A 185 4.41 -18.17 -15.36
CA PHE A 185 4.16 -17.36 -14.17
C PHE A 185 4.22 -18.23 -12.91
N SER A 186 4.89 -17.73 -11.88
CA SER A 186 4.76 -18.24 -10.53
C SER A 186 4.25 -17.13 -9.61
N LEU A 187 3.48 -17.49 -8.59
CA LEU A 187 2.96 -16.56 -7.60
C LEU A 187 3.29 -17.08 -6.20
N LEU A 188 3.82 -16.20 -5.36
CA LEU A 188 3.85 -16.31 -3.92
C LEU A 188 2.85 -15.31 -3.33
N LEU A 189 1.85 -15.82 -2.60
CA LEU A 189 0.74 -15.03 -2.07
C LEU A 189 0.73 -15.07 -0.55
N PHE A 190 0.78 -13.91 0.10
CA PHE A 190 0.75 -13.78 1.56
C PHE A 190 -0.53 -13.14 2.08
N ARG A 191 -0.83 -13.38 3.37
CA ARG A 191 -1.61 -12.43 4.17
C ARG A 191 -0.66 -11.51 4.92
N LEU A 192 -0.96 -10.20 4.93
CA LEU A 192 -0.19 -9.22 5.67
C LEU A 192 -0.14 -9.56 7.15
N GLU A 193 -1.24 -10.11 7.69
CA GLU A 193 -1.35 -10.50 9.09
C GLU A 193 -0.32 -11.56 9.51
N ASP A 194 0.16 -12.40 8.59
CA ASP A 194 1.13 -13.48 8.86
C ASP A 194 2.54 -13.17 8.34
N LEU A 195 2.72 -12.07 7.60
CA LEU A 195 3.92 -11.81 6.82
C LEU A 195 5.21 -11.87 7.65
N ASP A 196 5.23 -11.22 8.82
CA ASP A 196 6.41 -11.22 9.70
C ASP A 196 6.79 -12.64 10.18
N GLY A 197 5.80 -13.54 10.32
CA GLY A 197 6.01 -14.90 10.82
C GLY A 197 6.36 -15.92 9.74
N CYS A 198 5.86 -15.76 8.51
CA CYS A 198 6.01 -16.76 7.46
C CYS A 198 6.95 -16.35 6.31
N ALA A 199 7.34 -15.07 6.20
CA ALA A 199 8.17 -14.61 5.09
C ALA A 199 9.48 -15.41 4.91
N PRO A 200 10.31 -15.67 5.94
CA PRO A 200 11.57 -16.39 5.74
C PRO A 200 11.37 -17.75 5.05
N GLN A 201 10.47 -18.58 5.60
CA GLN A 201 10.16 -19.90 5.04
C GLN A 201 9.56 -19.81 3.64
N ALA A 202 8.68 -18.84 3.40
CA ALA A 202 8.02 -18.65 2.11
C ALA A 202 9.00 -18.25 1.01
N PHE A 203 9.94 -17.34 1.31
CA PHE A 203 10.95 -16.89 0.37
C PHE A 203 12.01 -17.97 0.09
N GLU A 204 12.33 -18.80 1.08
CA GLU A 204 13.14 -19.99 0.88
C GLU A 204 12.43 -21.00 -0.04
N GLU A 205 11.17 -21.37 0.25
CA GLU A 205 10.40 -22.33 -0.55
C GLU A 205 10.16 -21.84 -2.00
N PHE A 206 9.95 -20.53 -2.18
CA PHE A 206 9.61 -19.97 -3.48
C PHE A 206 10.85 -19.65 -4.34
N PHE A 207 11.89 -19.06 -3.75
CA PHE A 207 13.05 -18.52 -4.47
C PHE A 207 14.39 -19.18 -4.11
N GLY A 208 14.44 -20.07 -3.12
CA GLY A 208 15.71 -20.60 -2.60
C GLY A 208 16.50 -19.54 -1.82
N LEU A 209 15.84 -18.49 -1.30
CA LEU A 209 16.49 -17.43 -0.52
C LEU A 209 16.58 -17.82 0.95
N ALA A 210 17.61 -18.59 1.30
CA ALA A 210 17.96 -18.85 2.69
C ALA A 210 18.21 -17.54 3.46
N ASP A 211 17.90 -17.53 4.76
CA ASP A 211 18.07 -16.39 5.67
C ASP A 211 17.36 -15.09 5.24
N PHE A 212 16.26 -15.19 4.49
CA PHE A 212 15.46 -14.01 4.13
C PHE A 212 14.98 -13.25 5.37
N LYS A 213 15.34 -11.97 5.47
CA LYS A 213 14.92 -11.07 6.56
C LYS A 213 14.12 -9.91 5.99
N LEU A 214 12.83 -9.89 6.33
CA LEU A 214 11.95 -8.80 5.93
C LEU A 214 12.39 -7.49 6.59
N MET A 215 12.69 -6.48 5.77
CA MET A 215 12.95 -5.13 6.23
C MET A 215 11.64 -4.36 6.34
N LYS A 216 11.38 -3.76 7.51
CA LYS A 216 10.18 -2.93 7.70
C LYS A 216 10.35 -1.60 6.99
N ALA A 217 9.47 -1.30 6.05
CA ALA A 217 9.36 0.04 5.49
C ALA A 217 8.80 1.01 6.57
N ASN A 218 9.46 2.15 6.76
CA ASN A 218 9.07 3.15 7.75
C ASN A 218 7.86 3.98 7.26
N GLU A 219 6.67 3.37 7.16
CA GLU A 219 5.53 4.04 6.53
C GLU A 219 4.22 3.98 7.32
N ALA A 220 4.10 4.88 8.29
CA ALA A 220 2.81 5.45 8.76
C ALA A 220 3.03 6.56 9.78
N ALA A 221 4.10 6.46 10.59
CA ALA A 221 4.37 7.35 11.72
C ALA A 221 4.61 8.82 11.32
N ASN A 222 5.02 9.09 10.06
CA ASN A 222 5.40 10.42 9.60
C ASN A 222 4.32 11.13 8.76
N LYS A 223 3.11 10.56 8.63
CA LYS A 223 2.06 11.17 7.80
C LYS A 223 1.28 12.22 8.59
N TRP A 224 0.98 13.34 7.94
CA TRP A 224 0.30 14.48 8.58
C TRP A 224 -1.05 14.10 9.21
N TYR A 225 -1.72 13.07 8.68
CA TYR A 225 -3.02 12.59 9.14
C TYR A 225 -2.96 11.54 10.26
N GLN A 226 -1.79 11.26 10.85
CA GLN A 226 -1.68 10.20 11.88
C GLN A 226 -2.62 10.41 13.07
N GLY A 227 -2.79 11.67 13.52
CA GLY A 227 -3.71 12.02 14.61
C GLY A 227 -5.17 11.69 14.24
N LEU A 228 -5.62 12.17 13.07
CA LEU A 228 -6.94 11.86 12.53
C LEU A 228 -7.19 10.37 12.38
N TYR A 229 -6.20 9.63 11.87
CA TYR A 229 -6.32 8.19 11.70
C TYR A 229 -6.54 7.49 13.05
N LYS A 230 -5.77 7.84 14.09
CA LYS A 230 -5.94 7.26 15.43
C LYS A 230 -7.32 7.57 16.01
N GLU A 231 -7.78 8.81 15.88
CA GLU A 231 -9.10 9.22 16.36
C GLU A 231 -10.24 8.52 15.61
N PHE A 232 -10.12 8.41 14.29
CA PHE A 232 -11.09 7.72 13.46
C PHE A 232 -11.20 6.24 13.85
N ILE A 233 -10.06 5.53 13.95
CA ILE A 233 -10.05 4.11 14.31
C ILE A 233 -10.60 3.87 15.72
N SER A 234 -10.38 4.78 16.67
CA SER A 234 -10.88 4.61 18.04
C SER A 234 -12.39 4.84 18.19
N LYS A 235 -13.01 5.51 17.22
CA LYS A 235 -14.43 5.91 17.26
C LYS A 235 -15.30 5.23 16.21
N ILE A 236 -14.70 4.66 15.16
CA ILE A 236 -15.45 4.07 14.04
C ILE A 236 -16.39 2.96 14.53
N ASP A 237 -17.61 2.99 14.01
CA ASP A 237 -18.62 1.97 14.24
C ASP A 237 -19.29 1.64 12.92
N LEU A 238 -18.88 0.53 12.31
CA LEU A 238 -19.39 0.15 10.99
C LEU A 238 -20.69 -0.62 11.11
N SER A 239 -21.64 -0.32 10.21
CA SER A 239 -22.93 -0.99 10.20
C SER A 239 -22.77 -2.50 10.01
N LYS A 240 -23.64 -3.26 10.67
CA LYS A 240 -23.71 -4.72 10.53
C LYS A 240 -23.82 -5.13 9.06
N ASP A 241 -24.61 -4.42 8.28
CA ASP A 241 -24.81 -4.70 6.84
C ASP A 241 -23.53 -4.55 6.03
N TYR A 242 -22.72 -3.52 6.30
CA TYR A 242 -21.43 -3.35 5.64
C TYR A 242 -20.44 -4.45 6.06
N LEU A 243 -20.38 -4.78 7.35
CA LEU A 243 -19.55 -5.88 7.86
C LEU A 243 -19.96 -7.22 7.23
N ASP A 244 -21.26 -7.48 7.10
CA ASP A 244 -21.81 -8.68 6.47
C ASP A 244 -21.46 -8.75 4.98
N LYS A 245 -21.59 -7.64 4.25
CA LYS A 245 -21.18 -7.54 2.84
C LYS A 245 -19.68 -7.87 2.68
N VAL A 246 -18.81 -7.23 3.46
CA VAL A 246 -17.36 -7.36 3.30
C VAL A 246 -16.88 -8.74 3.76
N TYR A 247 -17.27 -9.19 4.95
CA TYR A 247 -16.80 -10.46 5.49
C TYR A 247 -17.55 -11.69 4.97
N GLY A 248 -18.73 -11.50 4.37
CA GLY A 248 -19.44 -12.53 3.62
C GLY A 248 -18.92 -12.76 2.19
N SER A 249 -18.03 -11.88 1.70
CA SER A 249 -17.51 -11.94 0.33
C SER A 249 -16.69 -13.21 0.04
N LYS A 250 -16.53 -13.52 -1.26
CA LYS A 250 -15.61 -14.58 -1.75
C LYS A 250 -14.20 -14.35 -1.22
N PHE A 251 -13.72 -13.10 -1.28
CA PHE A 251 -12.41 -12.69 -0.79
C PHE A 251 -12.19 -13.05 0.68
N SER A 252 -13.05 -12.53 1.56
CA SER A 252 -12.87 -12.68 3.00
C SER A 252 -12.96 -14.13 3.45
N ARG A 253 -13.95 -14.87 2.95
CA ARG A 253 -14.17 -16.28 3.33
C ARG A 253 -13.09 -17.22 2.81
N HIS A 254 -12.36 -16.81 1.77
CA HIS A 254 -11.28 -17.61 1.21
C HIS A 254 -9.97 -17.40 1.98
N PHE A 255 -9.61 -16.15 2.29
CA PHE A 255 -8.33 -15.83 2.94
C PHE A 255 -8.36 -15.89 4.48
N TYR A 256 -9.54 -15.87 5.10
CA TYR A 256 -9.65 -15.77 6.56
C TYR A 256 -10.56 -16.84 7.13
N THR A 257 -10.14 -17.39 8.27
CA THR A 257 -10.96 -18.30 9.06
C THR A 257 -12.15 -17.58 9.68
N LYS A 258 -13.17 -18.33 10.08
CA LYS A 258 -14.33 -17.77 10.80
C LYS A 258 -13.93 -17.04 12.09
N LEU A 259 -12.92 -17.57 12.80
CA LEU A 259 -12.42 -16.97 14.04
C LEU A 259 -11.78 -15.59 13.77
N GLU A 260 -10.94 -15.50 12.74
CA GLU A 260 -10.32 -14.22 12.34
C GLU A 260 -11.36 -13.22 11.85
N ILE A 261 -12.31 -13.66 11.01
CA ILE A 261 -13.42 -12.81 10.57
C ILE A 261 -14.22 -12.26 11.76
N ASN A 262 -14.51 -13.09 12.76
CA ASN A 262 -15.20 -12.63 13.97
C ASN A 262 -14.36 -11.63 14.77
N ALA A 263 -13.05 -11.85 14.87
CA ALA A 263 -12.14 -10.91 15.52
C ALA A 263 -12.10 -9.56 14.78
N PHE A 264 -12.07 -9.57 13.44
CA PHE A 264 -12.14 -8.35 12.64
C PHE A 264 -13.48 -7.64 12.81
N ARG A 265 -14.60 -8.35 12.78
CA ARG A 265 -15.92 -7.77 13.05
C ARG A 265 -15.96 -7.06 14.40
N ALA A 266 -15.47 -7.72 15.45
CA ALA A 266 -15.42 -7.15 16.79
C ALA A 266 -14.51 -5.91 16.88
N LYS A 267 -13.46 -5.83 16.05
CA LYS A 267 -12.56 -4.68 15.97
C LYS A 267 -13.23 -3.46 15.33
N TRP A 268 -14.13 -3.68 14.37
CA TRP A 268 -14.77 -2.61 13.58
C TRP A 268 -16.21 -2.28 14.04
N THR A 269 -16.68 -2.95 15.10
CA THR A 269 -17.94 -2.66 15.77
C THR A 269 -17.63 -2.03 17.12
N ARG A 270 -18.29 -0.93 17.45
CA ARG A 270 -18.11 -0.32 18.77
C ARG A 270 -18.72 -1.22 19.83
N LYS A 271 -17.94 -1.52 20.88
CA LYS A 271 -18.52 -2.14 22.08
C LYS A 271 -19.41 -1.09 22.76
N PRO A 272 -20.67 -1.39 23.10
CA PRO A 272 -21.51 -0.46 23.84
C PRO A 272 -20.77 -0.04 25.11
N ALA A 273 -20.73 1.27 25.37
CA ALA A 273 -20.15 1.79 26.59
C ALA A 273 -20.94 1.20 27.77
N VAL A 274 -20.27 0.42 28.61
CA VAL A 274 -20.86 0.00 29.88
C VAL A 274 -20.97 1.26 30.76
N GLY A 275 -22.18 1.78 30.88
CA GLY A 275 -22.63 2.76 31.87
C GLY A 275 -21.75 3.99 32.10
N ALA A 276 -22.06 5.10 31.42
CA ALA A 276 -21.66 6.43 31.89
C ALA A 276 -22.94 7.26 32.15
N SER A 277 -23.33 7.32 33.42
CA SER A 277 -24.39 8.20 33.92
C SER A 277 -23.94 9.66 33.88
N SER A 278 -24.86 10.53 33.49
CA SER A 278 -24.76 11.99 33.45
C SER A 278 -24.72 12.66 34.82
N ALA A 279 -23.82 13.64 35.01
CA ALA A 279 -23.91 14.87 35.84
C ALA A 279 -22.50 15.52 35.84
N GLY A 280 -22.21 16.82 35.77
CA GLY A 280 -22.89 18.11 35.71
C GLY A 280 -21.79 19.18 35.98
N VAL A 281 -21.58 20.18 35.12
CA VAL A 281 -21.95 21.62 35.28
C VAL A 281 -20.77 22.59 35.62
N ASN A 282 -20.62 23.60 34.75
CA ASN A 282 -20.19 25.03 34.91
C ASN A 282 -18.73 25.57 34.92
N LYS A 283 -18.48 26.41 33.88
CA LYS A 283 -18.06 27.83 33.81
C LYS A 283 -16.76 28.34 34.46
N ALA A 284 -15.94 29.03 33.65
CA ALA A 284 -15.48 30.41 33.89
C ALA A 284 -14.94 31.06 32.60
N ALA A 285 -15.29 32.33 32.38
CA ALA A 285 -14.70 33.24 31.40
C ALA A 285 -13.66 34.13 32.10
N ASP A 286 -12.64 34.58 31.37
CA ASP A 286 -12.46 35.98 30.92
C ASP A 286 -10.98 36.47 30.85
N LEU A 287 -10.76 37.45 29.94
CA LEU A 287 -9.70 38.50 29.93
C LEU A 287 -8.23 38.20 29.51
N LYS A 288 -7.85 38.62 28.29
CA LYS A 288 -7.07 39.88 28.01
C LYS A 288 -6.56 39.94 26.55
N SER A 289 -7.09 40.91 25.81
CA SER A 289 -6.61 41.41 24.52
C SER A 289 -5.57 42.51 24.72
N GLY A 290 -4.37 42.36 24.15
CA GLY A 290 -3.34 43.39 24.17
C GLY A 290 -1.97 42.84 23.81
N GLY A 291 -1.76 42.47 22.55
CA GLY A 291 -0.47 41.96 22.06
C GLY A 291 -0.50 41.13 20.77
N LEU A 292 -1.69 40.89 20.17
CA LEU A 292 -1.87 39.95 19.06
C LEU A 292 -1.35 40.47 17.71
N GLU A 293 -1.52 41.77 17.40
CA GLU A 293 -1.30 42.26 16.03
C GLU A 293 0.16 42.27 15.56
N ARG A 294 1.15 42.41 16.46
CA ARG A 294 2.57 42.35 16.08
C ARG A 294 3.08 40.92 15.91
N LYS A 295 2.52 39.95 16.64
CA LYS A 295 2.90 38.52 16.53
C LYS A 295 2.26 37.87 15.31
N ASP A 296 1.05 38.29 14.92
CA ASP A 296 0.36 37.74 13.75
C ASP A 296 1.04 38.09 12.43
N SER A 297 1.67 39.27 12.32
CA SER A 297 2.42 39.65 11.11
C SER A 297 3.74 38.86 10.96
N GLU A 298 4.41 38.60 12.08
CA GLU A 298 5.64 37.80 12.14
C GLU A 298 5.34 36.32 11.83
N ILE A 299 4.25 35.79 12.37
CA ILE A 299 3.74 34.44 12.06
C ILE A 299 3.30 34.34 10.59
N ALA A 300 2.69 35.37 10.01
CA ALA A 300 2.34 35.39 8.59
C ALA A 300 3.58 35.41 7.69
N GLY A 301 4.64 36.11 8.09
CA GLY A 301 5.95 36.09 7.41
C GLY A 301 6.58 34.69 7.43
N LEU A 302 6.61 34.05 8.60
CA LEU A 302 7.12 32.69 8.76
C LEU A 302 6.31 31.65 7.94
N ARG A 303 4.98 31.79 7.89
CA ARG A 303 4.11 30.93 7.07
C ARG A 303 4.43 31.06 5.57
N LYS A 304 4.63 32.28 5.06
CA LYS A 304 5.03 32.50 3.66
C LYS A 304 6.40 31.89 3.35
N MET A 305 7.34 31.93 4.31
CA MET A 305 8.65 31.31 4.16
C MET A 305 8.58 29.77 4.15
N ILE A 306 7.73 29.18 5.00
CA ILE A 306 7.47 27.74 5.01
C ILE A 306 6.83 27.32 3.69
N ASP A 307 5.80 28.01 3.21
CA ASP A 307 5.15 27.72 1.92
C ASP A 307 6.13 27.84 0.74
N ALA A 308 7.05 28.81 0.78
CA ALA A 308 8.11 28.94 -0.22
C ALA A 308 9.09 27.76 -0.18
N LYS A 309 9.50 27.33 1.02
CA LYS A 309 10.38 26.17 1.20
C LYS A 309 9.70 24.85 0.84
N GLU A 310 8.41 24.68 1.13
CA GLU A 310 7.64 23.52 0.72
C GLU A 310 7.49 23.44 -0.81
N ARG A 311 7.31 24.57 -1.49
CA ARG A 311 7.35 24.63 -2.97
C ARG A 311 8.73 24.29 -3.53
N GLU A 312 9.80 24.75 -2.89
CA GLU A 312 11.18 24.43 -3.27
C GLU A 312 11.49 22.93 -3.06
N ILE A 313 11.04 22.34 -1.95
CA ILE A 313 11.13 20.90 -1.67
C ILE A 313 10.29 20.09 -2.67
N ALA A 314 9.09 20.55 -3.02
CA ALA A 314 8.25 19.91 -4.03
C ALA A 314 8.91 19.98 -5.42
N ALA A 315 9.54 21.10 -5.78
CA ALA A 315 10.32 21.24 -7.01
C ALA A 315 11.56 20.32 -7.02
N LEU A 316 12.24 20.17 -5.88
CA LEU A 316 13.35 19.22 -5.72
C LEU A 316 12.87 17.76 -5.83
N ARG A 317 11.71 17.40 -5.26
CA ARG A 317 11.08 16.08 -5.46
C ARG A 317 10.69 15.84 -6.93
N ASN A 318 10.22 16.87 -7.63
CA ASN A 318 9.95 16.83 -9.07
C ASN A 318 11.22 16.64 -9.92
N SER A 319 12.39 17.10 -9.44
CA SER A 319 13.67 16.94 -10.16
C SER A 319 14.40 15.62 -9.86
N LEU A 320 14.13 14.99 -8.72
CA LEU A 320 14.79 13.76 -8.24
C LEU A 320 13.99 12.47 -8.44
N SER A 321 12.69 12.52 -8.74
CA SER A 321 11.87 11.30 -8.90
C SER A 321 12.07 10.53 -10.22
N TRP A 322 12.89 11.04 -11.15
CA TRP A 322 13.23 10.33 -12.40
C TRP A 322 14.67 9.80 -12.47
N LYS A 323 15.52 10.06 -11.47
CA LYS A 323 16.94 9.63 -11.48
C LYS A 323 17.26 8.33 -10.74
N VAL A 324 16.27 7.56 -10.33
CA VAL A 324 16.50 6.19 -9.82
C VAL A 324 15.67 5.20 -10.65
N THR A 325 16.22 4.89 -11.82
CA THR A 325 16.36 3.56 -12.47
C THR A 325 16.24 3.67 -13.99
N ALA A 326 17.32 4.12 -14.62
CA ALA A 326 17.76 3.57 -15.90
C ALA A 326 19.24 3.19 -15.71
N PRO A 327 19.68 1.97 -16.06
CA PRO A 327 21.11 1.68 -16.09
C PRO A 327 21.72 2.48 -17.24
N LEU A 328 22.30 3.63 -16.91
CA LEU A 328 23.21 4.31 -17.82
C LEU A 328 24.45 3.43 -17.98
N ARG A 329 24.61 2.92 -19.21
CA ARG A 329 25.76 2.26 -19.83
C ARG A 329 25.82 0.74 -19.76
N ALA A 330 25.01 0.10 -20.61
CA ALA A 330 25.63 -0.65 -21.70
C ALA A 330 26.32 0.36 -22.64
N VAL A 331 27.54 0.04 -23.09
CA VAL A 331 28.50 0.87 -23.86
C VAL A 331 29.50 1.63 -22.98
N GLY A 332 30.56 0.90 -22.65
CA GLY A 332 31.87 1.39 -22.24
C GLY A 332 32.93 0.34 -22.58
N GLY A 333 33.31 0.25 -23.86
CA GLY A 333 34.59 -0.33 -24.29
C GLY A 333 34.68 -1.85 -24.35
N ILE A 334 34.26 -2.42 -25.48
CA ILE A 334 35.03 -3.52 -26.08
C ILE A 334 36.43 -2.95 -26.31
N PHE A 335 37.42 -3.57 -25.70
CA PHE A 335 38.83 -3.26 -25.83
C PHE A 335 39.19 -3.16 -27.32
N MET A 336 39.72 -1.99 -27.72
CA MET A 336 40.77 -1.92 -28.73
C MET A 336 41.96 -2.72 -28.21
N LYS A 337 42.12 -3.94 -28.70
CA LYS A 337 43.35 -4.49 -29.32
C LYS A 337 43.21 -5.98 -29.57
#